data_AF-A0A7Y9ZAK3-F1
#
_entry.id   AF-A0A7Y9ZAK3-F1
#
_cell.length_a   1.000
_cell.length_b   1.000
_cell.length_c   1.000
_cell.angle_alpha   90.00
_cell.angle_beta   90.00
_cell.angle_gamma   90.00
#
_symmetry.space_group_name_H-M   'P 1'
#
loop_
_entity.id
_entity.type
_entity.pdbx_description
1 polymer ?
#
loop_
_entity_poly.entity_id
_entity_poly.type
_entity_poly.pdbx_seq_one_letter_code
_entity_poly.pdbx_strand_id
1 'polypeptide(L)'
;MADVGLGGRSGWLRVGSLRAGSLRTAVAALVCASALVLSACDIRLETDPVTFPSPDATAVARNSLADAEAAVLAAATDAGASADGAAPGAAATAQTHLDVLGGVYVAHPGTTPAPSPSVTPAPAATLADAIDAVRTKAEEVAATTDDADLAFLARSIDLDWALRELSAARAAATLAADDAAAQASAQASASPTPEESVTSPNATKPTPLPGDSGDAPFPLASRSASGSAGFAPSAATSGLSDEQLSTLALAEDEARFAYETIAALEFGSLRESILARMRLHGERSDSLATVLASKSDAADPRTPLYQLRDANLPDPDSRDALERSIEIDLGDHYAALLDGASTADAAWLLNAAFDSYARAMATPGFTTADLPTLPGLRVGAATSSASATPSAAPSASSPSSSSVPTPASSS
;
A
#
# COMPACT_ATOMS: atom_id res chain seq x y z
N MET A 1 44.93 49.00 14.00
CA MET A 1 44.85 50.19 13.13
C MET A 1 43.37 50.52 12.99
N ALA A 2 42.86 51.34 13.91
CA ALA A 2 42.54 52.76 13.71
C ALA A 2 41.28 52.89 12.83
N ASP A 3 40.15 53.38 13.34
CA ASP A 3 40.02 54.80 13.70
C ASP A 3 38.94 55.08 14.76
N VAL A 4 39.21 56.10 15.57
CA VAL A 4 38.47 56.57 16.74
C VAL A 4 37.91 57.96 16.39
N GLY A 5 36.59 58.14 16.43
CA GLY A 5 35.93 59.42 16.17
C GLY A 5 35.30 60.04 17.41
N LEU A 6 36.12 60.57 18.31
CA LEU A 6 35.72 61.47 19.41
C LEU A 6 35.63 62.91 18.90
N GLY A 7 34.49 63.57 19.10
CA GLY A 7 34.30 64.97 18.74
C GLY A 7 33.32 65.68 19.69
N GLY A 8 33.84 66.20 20.80
CA GLY A 8 33.11 67.15 21.64
C GLY A 8 33.36 68.59 21.21
N ARG A 9 32.39 69.49 21.45
CA ARG A 9 32.63 70.91 21.78
C ARG A 9 31.39 71.65 22.31
N SER A 10 31.58 72.09 23.54
CA SER A 10 31.08 73.19 24.38
C SER A 10 30.37 74.43 23.79
N GLY A 11 29.45 74.96 24.63
CA GLY A 11 29.03 76.37 24.77
C GLY A 11 27.89 76.79 23.83
N TRP A 12 26.81 77.46 24.23
CA TRP A 12 26.73 78.70 25.01
C TRP A 12 25.33 78.88 25.63
N LEU A 13 25.30 79.44 26.85
CA LEU A 13 24.11 79.98 27.51
C LEU A 13 23.55 81.19 26.74
N ARG A 14 22.25 81.19 26.44
CA ARG A 14 21.46 82.41 26.20
C ARG A 14 20.22 82.41 27.10
N VAL A 15 20.23 83.36 28.02
CA VAL A 15 19.09 83.82 28.81
C VAL A 15 18.26 84.77 27.94
N GLY A 16 16.93 84.63 28.00
CA GLY A 16 16.01 85.73 27.73
C GLY A 16 14.89 85.42 26.74
N SER A 17 13.68 85.21 27.25
CA SER A 17 12.50 86.07 27.01
C SER A 17 11.20 85.29 27.23
N LEU A 18 10.54 85.52 28.36
CA LEU A 18 9.15 85.14 28.58
C LEU A 18 8.28 86.12 27.77
N ARG A 19 7.82 85.70 26.59
CA ARG A 19 6.78 86.40 25.83
C ARG A 19 5.45 85.68 25.99
N ALA A 20 4.47 86.43 26.44
CA ALA A 20 3.07 86.07 26.52
C ALA A 20 2.55 85.58 25.16
N GLY A 21 2.40 84.26 25.03
CA GLY A 21 1.83 83.59 23.85
C GLY A 21 1.26 82.21 24.14
N SER A 22 1.06 81.86 25.42
CA SER A 22 0.85 80.47 25.87
C SER A 22 -0.49 79.85 25.48
N LEU A 23 -1.50 80.64 25.07
CA LEU A 23 -2.79 80.10 24.67
C LEU A 23 -2.83 79.60 23.22
N ARG A 24 -2.04 80.19 22.31
CA ARG A 24 -2.00 79.71 20.90
C ARG A 24 -1.07 78.51 20.71
N THR A 25 0.02 78.44 21.47
CA THR A 25 0.93 77.28 21.47
C THR A 25 0.35 76.09 22.22
N ALA A 26 -0.44 76.29 23.28
CA ALA A 26 -1.13 75.20 23.97
C ALA A 26 -2.22 74.57 23.08
N VAL A 27 -2.99 75.37 22.32
CA VAL A 27 -3.98 74.84 21.36
C VAL A 27 -3.29 74.15 20.18
N ALA A 28 -2.21 74.69 19.64
CA ALA A 28 -1.45 74.02 18.58
C ALA A 28 -0.80 72.70 19.04
N ALA A 29 -0.27 72.66 20.26
CA ALA A 29 0.29 71.44 20.85
C ALA A 29 -0.80 70.41 21.15
N LEU A 30 -1.97 70.84 21.63
CA LEU A 30 -3.11 69.95 21.87
C LEU A 30 -3.67 69.39 20.56
N VAL A 31 -3.78 70.20 19.51
CA VAL A 31 -4.24 69.77 18.17
C VAL A 31 -3.23 68.84 17.51
N CYS A 32 -1.92 69.10 17.62
CA CYS A 32 -0.89 68.17 17.13
C CYS A 32 -0.87 66.87 17.94
N ALA A 33 -1.06 66.93 19.26
CA ALA A 33 -1.12 65.74 20.11
C ALA A 33 -2.39 64.91 19.84
N SER A 34 -3.55 65.54 19.65
CA SER A 34 -4.77 64.82 19.30
C SER A 34 -4.75 64.30 17.86
N ALA A 35 -4.12 65.00 16.90
CA ALA A 35 -3.86 64.47 15.56
C ALA A 35 -2.92 63.25 15.59
N LEU A 36 -1.89 63.25 16.46
CA LEU A 36 -1.00 62.10 16.64
C LEU A 36 -1.68 60.91 17.33
N VAL A 37 -2.57 61.15 18.30
CA VAL A 37 -3.34 60.07 18.96
C VAL A 37 -4.41 59.51 18.03
N LEU A 38 -5.06 60.34 17.22
CA LEU A 38 -6.04 59.90 16.22
C LEU A 38 -5.37 59.21 15.01
N SER A 39 -4.16 59.62 14.59
CA SER A 39 -3.41 58.93 13.54
C SER A 39 -2.73 57.64 14.03
N ALA A 40 -2.52 57.48 15.33
CA ALA A 40 -1.94 56.26 15.91
C ALA A 40 -2.98 55.16 16.18
N CYS A 41 -4.28 55.48 16.18
CA CYS A 41 -5.34 54.48 16.36
C CYS A 41 -5.87 53.87 15.06
N ASP A 42 -5.45 54.38 13.89
CA ASP A 42 -5.89 53.88 12.57
C ASP A 42 -4.72 53.37 11.70
N ILE A 43 -3.52 53.24 12.28
CA ILE A 43 -2.49 52.37 11.71
C ILE A 43 -2.78 50.97 12.28
N ARG A 44 -3.82 50.33 11.73
CA ARG A 44 -3.66 48.89 11.50
C ARG A 44 -2.53 48.83 10.49
N LEU A 45 -1.35 48.38 10.93
CA LEU A 45 -0.48 47.69 10.01
C LEU A 45 -1.34 46.54 9.49
N GLU A 46 -2.03 46.75 8.36
CA GLU A 46 -2.44 45.70 7.46
C GLU A 46 -1.15 44.96 7.10
N THR A 47 -0.68 44.11 8.02
CA THR A 47 0.24 43.05 7.70
C THR A 47 -0.46 42.28 6.61
N ASP A 48 0.17 42.14 5.46
CA ASP A 48 -0.37 41.32 4.37
C ASP A 48 -0.89 40.02 5.00
N PRO A 49 -2.13 39.60 4.67
CA PRO A 49 -2.71 38.42 5.27
C PRO A 49 -1.71 37.27 5.13
N VAL A 50 -1.41 36.60 6.23
CA VAL A 50 -0.46 35.49 6.25
C VAL A 50 -0.90 34.52 5.16
N THR A 51 -0.11 34.42 4.09
CA THR A 51 -0.37 33.46 3.03
C THR A 51 -0.10 32.09 3.59
N PHE A 52 -1.17 31.38 3.96
CA PHE A 52 -1.06 29.98 4.32
C PHE A 52 -0.65 29.21 3.06
N PRO A 53 0.30 28.27 3.17
CA PRO A 53 0.62 27.39 2.05
C PRO A 53 -0.64 26.63 1.66
N SER A 54 -1.07 26.78 0.40
CA SER A 54 -2.11 25.93 -0.17
C SER A 54 -1.53 24.55 -0.42
N PRO A 55 -2.28 23.45 -0.19
CA PRO A 55 -1.82 22.12 -0.56
C PRO A 55 -1.57 22.07 -2.07
N ASP A 56 -0.45 21.45 -2.47
CA ASP A 56 -0.17 21.14 -3.86
C ASP A 56 -1.02 19.96 -4.36
N ALA A 57 -0.94 19.64 -5.65
CA ALA A 57 -1.72 18.56 -6.25
C ALA A 57 -1.45 17.19 -5.60
N THR A 58 -0.19 16.91 -5.23
CA THR A 58 0.19 15.68 -4.54
C THR A 58 -0.42 15.58 -3.14
N ALA A 59 -0.41 16.68 -2.38
CA ALA A 59 -1.05 16.75 -1.07
C ALA A 59 -2.57 16.56 -1.19
N VAL A 60 -3.21 17.15 -2.20
CA VAL A 60 -4.64 16.93 -2.47
C VAL A 60 -4.92 15.46 -2.80
N ALA A 61 -4.13 14.84 -3.67
CA ALA A 61 -4.29 13.43 -4.05
C ALA A 61 -4.09 12.50 -2.84
N ARG A 62 -3.02 12.69 -2.06
CA ARG A 62 -2.75 11.93 -0.83
C ARG A 62 -3.89 12.07 0.19
N ASN A 63 -4.38 13.29 0.42
CA ASN A 63 -5.49 13.52 1.34
C ASN A 63 -6.78 12.86 0.86
N SER A 64 -7.06 12.90 -0.46
CA SER A 64 -8.25 12.25 -1.00
C SER A 64 -8.25 10.73 -0.84
N LEU A 65 -7.07 10.11 -0.88
CA LEU A 65 -6.90 8.69 -0.59
C LEU A 65 -7.01 8.41 0.91
N ALA A 66 -6.42 9.26 1.76
CA ALA A 66 -6.56 9.16 3.22
C ALA A 66 -8.01 9.31 3.68
N ASP A 67 -8.80 10.20 3.07
CA ASP A 67 -10.22 10.36 3.36
C ASP A 67 -11.02 9.09 3.02
N ALA A 68 -10.67 8.41 1.93
CA ALA A 68 -11.30 7.14 1.55
C ALA A 68 -10.95 6.01 2.52
N GLU A 69 -9.68 5.92 2.96
CA GLU A 69 -9.27 4.96 4.01
C GLU A 69 -9.94 5.24 5.36
N ALA A 70 -10.09 6.52 5.74
CA ALA A 70 -10.81 6.91 6.93
C ALA A 70 -12.30 6.50 6.87
N ALA A 71 -12.92 6.52 5.68
CA ALA A 71 -14.27 6.01 5.48
C ALA A 71 -14.35 4.49 5.68
N VAL A 72 -13.34 3.72 5.25
CA VAL A 72 -13.25 2.28 5.53
C VAL A 72 -13.10 2.02 7.04
N LEU A 73 -12.22 2.76 7.72
CA LEU A 73 -12.05 2.64 9.18
C LEU A 73 -13.35 2.93 9.94
N ALA A 74 -14.08 3.98 9.54
CA ALA A 74 -15.37 4.31 10.14
C ALA A 74 -16.40 3.21 9.89
N ALA A 75 -16.57 2.77 8.64
CA ALA A 75 -17.50 1.70 8.28
C ALA A 75 -17.17 0.37 8.97
N ALA A 76 -15.88 0.04 9.12
CA ALA A 76 -15.43 -1.14 9.85
C ALA A 76 -15.72 -1.04 11.36
N THR A 77 -15.57 0.14 11.95
CA THR A 77 -15.90 0.37 13.37
C THR A 77 -17.40 0.21 13.61
N ASP A 78 -18.23 0.77 12.72
CA ASP A 78 -19.69 0.66 12.78
C ASP A 78 -20.16 -0.80 12.56
N ALA A 79 -19.54 -1.52 11.62
CA ALA A 79 -19.82 -2.93 11.36
C ALA A 79 -19.36 -3.85 12.51
N GLY A 80 -18.25 -3.52 13.18
CA GLY A 80 -17.75 -4.26 14.36
C GLY A 80 -18.72 -4.24 15.54
N ALA A 81 -19.56 -3.22 15.65
CA ALA A 81 -20.67 -3.20 16.60
C ALA A 81 -21.80 -4.20 16.24
N SER A 82 -21.80 -4.72 15.01
CA SER A 82 -22.88 -5.52 14.42
C SER A 82 -22.56 -7.03 14.26
N ALA A 83 -21.42 -7.51 14.78
CA ALA A 83 -20.98 -8.91 14.84
C ALA A 83 -20.39 -9.55 13.55
N ASP A 84 -20.10 -8.77 12.50
CA ASP A 84 -19.44 -9.28 11.29
C ASP A 84 -17.93 -9.50 11.53
N GLY A 85 -17.48 -10.75 11.46
CA GLY A 85 -16.11 -11.15 11.80
C GLY A 85 -14.99 -10.56 10.92
N ALA A 86 -15.32 -10.00 9.75
CA ALA A 86 -14.35 -9.36 8.85
C ALA A 86 -13.97 -7.92 9.28
N ALA A 87 -14.82 -7.27 10.08
CA ALA A 87 -14.69 -5.84 10.39
C ALA A 87 -13.43 -5.48 11.21
N PRO A 88 -13.02 -6.25 12.25
CA PRO A 88 -11.81 -5.91 13.01
C PRO A 88 -10.53 -5.93 12.16
N GLY A 89 -10.43 -6.86 11.20
CA GLY A 89 -9.31 -6.95 10.28
C GLY A 89 -9.23 -5.74 9.34
N ALA A 90 -10.38 -5.31 8.80
CA ALA A 90 -10.45 -4.13 7.93
C ALA A 90 -10.07 -2.84 8.67
N ALA A 91 -10.51 -2.65 9.92
CA ALA A 91 -10.14 -1.48 10.72
C ALA A 91 -8.63 -1.37 10.96
N ALA A 92 -7.97 -2.49 11.33
CA ALA A 92 -6.52 -2.51 11.55
C ALA A 92 -5.73 -2.21 10.26
N THR A 93 -6.20 -2.71 9.13
CA THR A 93 -5.62 -2.44 7.81
C THR A 93 -5.78 -0.97 7.41
N ALA A 94 -7.00 -0.44 7.45
CA ALA A 94 -7.26 0.95 7.13
C ALA A 94 -6.42 1.90 8.00
N GLN A 95 -6.26 1.57 9.30
CA GLN A 95 -5.35 2.31 10.19
C GLN A 95 -3.89 2.26 9.71
N THR A 96 -3.40 1.09 9.31
CA THR A 96 -2.03 0.95 8.78
C THR A 96 -1.84 1.77 7.51
N HIS A 97 -2.82 1.78 6.60
CA HIS A 97 -2.79 2.59 5.39
C HIS A 97 -2.79 4.09 5.71
N LEU A 98 -3.64 4.52 6.65
CA LEU A 98 -3.66 5.89 7.15
C LEU A 98 -2.31 6.30 7.73
N ASP A 99 -1.68 5.45 8.55
CA ASP A 99 -0.38 5.74 9.15
C ASP A 99 0.70 5.97 8.07
N VAL A 100 0.70 5.18 7.00
CA VAL A 100 1.63 5.34 5.86
C VAL A 100 1.28 6.54 4.97
N LEU A 101 0.00 6.88 4.83
CA LEU A 101 -0.47 8.09 4.15
C LEU A 101 -0.20 9.38 4.96
N GLY A 102 0.21 9.27 6.22
CA GLY A 102 0.42 10.41 7.13
C GLY A 102 -0.86 10.91 7.82
N GLY A 103 -1.92 10.12 7.80
CA GLY A 103 -3.23 10.41 8.37
C GLY A 103 -4.08 11.36 7.51
N VAL A 104 -5.26 11.69 8.01
CA VAL A 104 -6.15 12.69 7.38
C VAL A 104 -5.64 14.10 7.71
N TYR A 105 -5.43 14.92 6.68
CA TYR A 105 -5.01 16.30 6.87
C TYR A 105 -6.10 17.14 7.55
N VAL A 106 -5.74 17.79 8.66
CA VAL A 106 -6.59 18.75 9.36
C VAL A 106 -5.92 20.12 9.28
N ALA A 107 -6.53 21.05 8.52
CA ALA A 107 -5.96 22.39 8.30
C ALA A 107 -5.69 23.17 9.59
N HIS A 108 -6.52 22.97 10.62
CA HIS A 108 -6.47 23.70 11.88
C HIS A 108 -6.60 22.76 13.09
N PRO A 109 -5.52 22.04 13.46
CA PRO A 109 -5.54 21.17 14.63
C PRO A 109 -5.81 21.99 15.89
N GLY A 110 -6.85 21.65 16.64
CA GLY A 110 -7.23 22.32 17.89
C GLY A 110 -8.31 23.39 17.76
N THR A 111 -8.83 23.67 16.56
CA THR A 111 -10.12 24.35 16.47
C THR A 111 -11.21 23.34 16.79
N THR A 112 -12.05 23.65 17.79
CA THR A 112 -13.27 22.87 18.03
C THR A 112 -14.03 22.82 16.71
N PRO A 113 -14.38 21.62 16.18
CA PRO A 113 -15.05 21.52 14.89
C PRO A 113 -16.27 22.43 14.94
N ALA A 114 -16.29 23.43 14.04
CA ALA A 114 -17.48 24.25 13.86
C ALA A 114 -18.64 23.28 13.60
N PRO A 115 -19.80 23.46 14.24
CA PRO A 115 -20.92 22.55 14.05
C PRO A 115 -21.16 22.42 12.55
N SER A 116 -20.96 21.22 12.02
CA SER A 116 -21.23 20.97 10.60
C SER A 116 -22.67 21.41 10.33
N PRO A 117 -22.94 22.07 9.18
CA PRO A 117 -24.31 22.37 8.81
C PRO A 117 -25.12 21.08 8.93
N SER A 118 -26.33 21.15 9.49
CA SER A 118 -27.20 19.98 9.63
C SER A 118 -27.61 19.49 8.24
N VAL A 119 -26.74 18.69 7.62
CA VAL A 119 -27.04 17.92 6.43
C VAL A 119 -27.84 16.72 6.90
N THR A 120 -28.98 16.45 6.27
CA THR A 120 -29.70 15.19 6.45
C THR A 120 -28.69 14.05 6.28
N PRO A 121 -28.50 13.17 7.27
CA PRO A 121 -27.50 12.12 7.16
C PRO A 121 -27.83 11.26 5.96
N ALA A 122 -26.88 11.17 5.01
CA ALA A 122 -26.93 10.13 4.00
C ALA A 122 -26.93 8.76 4.71
N PRO A 123 -27.57 7.72 4.14
CA PRO A 123 -27.43 6.38 4.67
C PRO A 123 -25.94 6.05 4.81
N ALA A 124 -25.55 5.49 5.97
CA ALA A 124 -24.17 5.10 6.21
C ALA A 124 -23.75 4.10 5.13
N ALA A 125 -22.62 4.36 4.47
CA ALA A 125 -22.05 3.43 3.51
C ALA A 125 -21.74 2.11 4.21
N THR A 126 -21.98 0.99 3.55
CA THR A 126 -21.56 -0.31 4.10
C THR A 126 -20.04 -0.44 4.03
N LEU A 127 -19.46 -1.39 4.78
CA LEU A 127 -18.03 -1.67 4.69
C LEU A 127 -17.62 -2.05 3.25
N ALA A 128 -18.44 -2.82 2.54
CA ALA A 128 -18.19 -3.18 1.15
C ALA A 128 -18.19 -1.95 0.22
N ASP A 129 -19.14 -1.03 0.39
CA ASP A 129 -19.18 0.21 -0.39
C ASP A 129 -17.96 1.10 -0.12
N ALA A 130 -17.50 1.16 1.14
CA ALA A 130 -16.30 1.91 1.51
C ALA A 130 -15.03 1.31 0.91
N ILE A 131 -14.90 -0.04 0.92
CA ILE A 131 -13.76 -0.73 0.29
C ILE A 131 -13.78 -0.49 -1.23
N ASP A 132 -14.94 -0.59 -1.88
CA ASP A 132 -15.08 -0.31 -3.32
C ASP A 132 -14.66 1.13 -3.66
N ALA A 133 -15.06 2.10 -2.83
CA ALA A 133 -14.73 3.50 -2.98
C ALA A 133 -13.23 3.78 -2.82
N VAL A 134 -12.56 3.18 -1.82
CA VAL A 134 -11.11 3.37 -1.64
C VAL A 134 -10.31 2.73 -2.76
N ARG A 135 -10.71 1.57 -3.26
CA ARG A 135 -10.07 0.92 -4.42
C ARG A 135 -10.18 1.77 -5.68
N THR A 136 -11.39 2.27 -5.97
CA THR A 136 -11.62 3.22 -7.07
C THR A 136 -10.76 4.48 -6.91
N LYS A 137 -10.67 5.02 -5.69
CA LYS A 137 -9.85 6.21 -5.40
C LYS A 137 -8.36 5.93 -5.56
N ALA A 138 -7.89 4.76 -5.13
CA ALA A 138 -6.51 4.34 -5.28
C ALA A 138 -6.10 4.22 -6.75
N GLU A 139 -6.95 3.61 -7.59
CA GLU A 139 -6.75 3.56 -9.05
C GLU A 139 -6.69 4.96 -9.67
N GLU A 140 -7.62 5.85 -9.31
CA GLU A 140 -7.66 7.25 -9.77
C GLU A 140 -6.39 8.01 -9.38
N VAL A 141 -5.97 7.94 -8.12
CA VAL A 141 -4.75 8.59 -7.62
C VAL A 141 -3.53 8.03 -8.34
N ALA A 142 -3.40 6.71 -8.47
CA ALA A 142 -2.28 6.07 -9.16
C ALA A 142 -2.18 6.41 -10.65
N ALA A 143 -3.30 6.80 -11.28
CA ALA A 143 -3.35 7.18 -12.69
C ALA A 143 -3.11 8.68 -12.95
N THR A 144 -3.37 9.54 -11.94
CA THR A 144 -3.40 11.00 -12.12
C THR A 144 -2.31 11.77 -11.38
N THR A 145 -1.67 11.17 -10.37
CA THR A 145 -0.57 11.80 -9.64
C THR A 145 0.73 11.81 -10.45
N ASP A 146 1.48 12.90 -10.36
CA ASP A 146 2.85 13.01 -10.91
C ASP A 146 3.91 12.47 -9.92
N ASP A 147 3.53 12.21 -8.67
CA ASP A 147 4.40 11.66 -7.62
C ASP A 147 4.43 10.12 -7.71
N ALA A 148 5.58 9.56 -8.12
CA ALA A 148 5.74 8.12 -8.33
C ALA A 148 5.58 7.31 -7.03
N ASP A 149 6.04 7.83 -5.89
CA ASP A 149 5.92 7.15 -4.60
C ASP A 149 4.46 7.05 -4.17
N LEU A 150 3.68 8.12 -4.37
CA LEU A 150 2.25 8.12 -4.10
C LEU A 150 1.49 7.21 -5.07
N ALA A 151 1.86 7.17 -6.34
CA ALA A 151 1.26 6.25 -7.31
C ALA A 151 1.50 4.78 -6.93
N PHE A 152 2.72 4.46 -6.49
CA PHE A 152 3.09 3.13 -6.02
C PHE A 152 2.33 2.76 -4.74
N LEU A 153 2.29 3.65 -3.74
CA LEU A 153 1.52 3.45 -2.50
C LEU A 153 0.04 3.20 -2.79
N ALA A 154 -0.57 3.99 -3.68
CA ALA A 154 -1.97 3.81 -4.06
C ALA A 154 -2.22 2.43 -4.71
N ARG A 155 -1.35 1.97 -5.62
CA ARG A 155 -1.47 0.62 -6.22
C ARG A 155 -1.31 -0.50 -5.19
N SER A 156 -0.41 -0.32 -4.23
CA SER A 156 -0.21 -1.26 -3.13
C SER A 156 -1.46 -1.38 -2.24
N ILE A 157 -2.11 -0.24 -1.95
CA ILE A 157 -3.37 -0.17 -1.21
C ILE A 157 -4.51 -0.87 -1.96
N ASP A 158 -4.68 -0.62 -3.27
CA ASP A 158 -5.71 -1.32 -4.07
C ASP A 158 -5.48 -2.84 -4.07
N LEU A 159 -4.22 -3.27 -4.25
CA LEU A 159 -3.87 -4.69 -4.23
C LEU A 159 -4.18 -5.34 -2.87
N ASP A 160 -3.84 -4.73 -1.74
CA ASP A 160 -4.16 -5.26 -0.41
C ASP A 160 -5.68 -5.42 -0.22
N TRP A 161 -6.47 -4.40 -0.57
CA TRP A 161 -7.93 -4.49 -0.46
C TRP A 161 -8.53 -5.56 -1.37
N ALA A 162 -8.05 -5.69 -2.61
CA ALA A 162 -8.48 -6.73 -3.53
C ALA A 162 -8.22 -8.15 -2.98
N LEU A 163 -7.07 -8.37 -2.35
CA LEU A 163 -6.71 -9.66 -1.76
C LEU A 163 -7.58 -9.99 -0.54
N ARG A 164 -7.92 -8.99 0.27
CA ARG A 164 -8.82 -9.13 1.42
C ARG A 164 -10.25 -9.46 1.01
N GLU A 165 -10.77 -8.80 -0.02
CA GLU A 165 -12.09 -9.12 -0.59
C GLU A 165 -12.14 -10.58 -1.07
N LEU A 166 -11.10 -11.03 -1.78
CA LEU A 166 -11.00 -12.42 -2.24
C LEU A 166 -10.93 -13.41 -1.07
N SER A 167 -10.13 -13.09 -0.04
CA SER A 167 -10.02 -13.92 1.17
C SER A 167 -11.37 -14.04 1.89
N ALA A 168 -12.09 -12.92 2.06
CA ALA A 168 -13.41 -12.90 2.67
C ALA A 168 -14.44 -13.69 1.86
N ALA A 169 -14.44 -13.53 0.53
CA ALA A 169 -15.32 -14.27 -0.37
C ALA A 169 -15.09 -15.79 -0.29
N ARG A 170 -13.83 -16.22 -0.18
CA ARG A 170 -13.48 -17.64 -0.01
C ARG A 170 -13.93 -18.18 1.34
N ALA A 171 -13.71 -17.44 2.43
CA ALA A 171 -14.19 -17.85 3.74
C ALA A 171 -15.73 -18.02 3.76
N ALA A 172 -16.46 -17.10 3.13
CA ALA A 172 -17.91 -17.20 2.98
C ALA A 172 -18.33 -18.42 2.14
N ALA A 173 -17.62 -18.70 1.04
CA ALA A 173 -17.88 -19.87 0.20
C ALA A 173 -17.64 -21.20 0.95
N THR A 174 -16.59 -21.28 1.76
CA THR A 174 -16.32 -22.45 2.62
C THR A 174 -17.43 -22.68 3.63
N LEU A 175 -17.85 -21.62 4.36
CA LEU A 175 -18.96 -21.72 5.31
C LEU A 175 -20.26 -22.17 4.64
N ALA A 176 -20.57 -21.62 3.46
CA ALA A 176 -21.75 -22.02 2.69
C ALA A 176 -21.68 -23.49 2.23
N ALA A 177 -20.49 -23.98 1.86
CA ALA A 177 -20.29 -25.39 1.49
C ALA A 177 -20.47 -26.33 2.70
N ASP A 178 -19.96 -25.94 3.87
CA ASP A 178 -20.12 -26.70 5.12
C ASP A 178 -21.60 -26.77 5.55
N ASP A 179 -22.31 -25.65 5.48
CA ASP A 179 -23.76 -25.60 5.75
C ASP A 179 -24.55 -26.49 4.78
N ALA A 180 -24.21 -26.45 3.49
CA ALA A 180 -24.84 -27.31 2.48
C ALA A 180 -24.58 -28.81 2.76
N ALA A 181 -23.35 -29.16 3.16
CA ALA A 181 -23.00 -30.53 3.53
C ALA A 181 -23.74 -31.01 4.79
N ALA A 182 -23.90 -30.13 5.78
CA ALA A 182 -24.68 -30.41 6.99
C ALA A 182 -26.16 -30.62 6.67
N GLN A 183 -26.75 -29.77 5.82
CA GLN A 183 -28.14 -29.90 5.36
C GLN A 183 -28.36 -31.21 4.57
N ALA A 184 -27.43 -31.57 3.68
CA ALA A 184 -27.50 -32.82 2.93
C ALA A 184 -27.45 -34.04 3.86
N SER A 185 -26.59 -34.00 4.89
CA SER A 185 -26.49 -35.07 5.91
C SER A 185 -27.76 -35.18 6.76
N ALA A 186 -28.39 -34.05 7.11
CA ALA A 186 -29.66 -34.02 7.82
C ALA A 186 -30.81 -34.57 6.96
N GLN A 187 -30.86 -34.22 5.67
CA GLN A 187 -31.87 -34.72 4.73
C GLN A 187 -31.71 -36.23 4.46
N ALA A 188 -30.47 -36.73 4.36
CA ALA A 188 -30.20 -38.17 4.24
C ALA A 188 -30.68 -38.95 5.47
N SER A 189 -30.58 -38.35 6.67
CA SER A 189 -31.04 -38.95 7.92
C SER A 189 -32.57 -38.87 8.13
N ALA A 190 -33.23 -37.87 7.52
CA ALA A 190 -34.67 -37.66 7.62
C ALA A 190 -35.49 -38.44 6.58
N SER A 191 -34.85 -38.97 5.53
CA SER A 191 -35.52 -39.86 4.58
C SER A 191 -35.94 -41.15 5.31
N PRO A 192 -37.25 -41.44 5.43
CA PRO A 192 -37.69 -42.68 6.06
C PRO A 192 -37.07 -43.85 5.31
N THR A 193 -36.58 -44.84 6.06
CA THR A 193 -36.11 -46.11 5.51
C THR A 193 -37.15 -46.59 4.50
N PRO A 194 -36.83 -46.67 3.19
CA PRO A 194 -37.78 -47.18 2.24
C PRO A 194 -38.08 -48.62 2.65
N GLU A 195 -39.33 -48.87 3.08
CA GLU A 195 -39.83 -50.24 3.20
C GLU A 195 -39.54 -50.93 1.87
N GLU A 196 -38.81 -52.05 1.96
CA GLU A 196 -38.24 -52.81 0.84
C GLU A 196 -39.25 -53.06 -0.30
N SER A 197 -39.36 -52.14 -1.26
CA SER A 197 -39.92 -52.45 -2.57
C SER A 197 -38.81 -53.03 -3.43
N VAL A 198 -38.62 -54.33 -3.25
CA VAL A 198 -37.77 -55.19 -4.07
C VAL A 198 -38.32 -55.17 -5.51
N THR A 199 -37.77 -54.35 -6.41
CA THR A 199 -37.75 -54.66 -7.85
C THR A 199 -36.84 -53.75 -8.67
N SER A 200 -36.00 -54.42 -9.47
CA SER A 200 -35.45 -54.01 -10.77
C SER A 200 -34.04 -53.37 -10.82
N PRO A 201 -33.05 -54.06 -11.42
CA PRO A 201 -31.71 -53.54 -11.66
C PRO A 201 -31.69 -52.73 -12.96
N ASN A 202 -31.74 -51.39 -12.88
CA ASN A 202 -31.42 -50.55 -14.03
C ASN A 202 -30.34 -49.54 -13.63
N ALA A 203 -29.11 -49.83 -14.04
CA ALA A 203 -27.92 -49.04 -13.76
C ALA A 203 -28.01 -47.69 -14.49
N THR A 204 -28.37 -46.64 -13.76
CA THR A 204 -28.34 -45.27 -14.29
C THR A 204 -26.93 -44.71 -14.10
N LYS A 205 -26.30 -44.34 -15.22
CA LYS A 205 -24.98 -43.71 -15.28
C LYS A 205 -24.96 -42.46 -14.39
N PRO A 206 -23.97 -42.28 -13.48
CA PRO A 206 -23.93 -41.12 -12.60
C PRO A 206 -23.83 -39.83 -13.41
N THR A 207 -24.75 -38.90 -13.13
CA THR A 207 -24.75 -37.55 -13.66
C THR A 207 -23.55 -36.78 -13.10
N PRO A 208 -22.76 -36.06 -13.92
CA PRO A 208 -21.66 -35.23 -13.42
C PRO A 208 -22.20 -34.17 -12.45
N LEU A 209 -21.51 -33.98 -11.32
CA LEU A 209 -21.82 -32.93 -10.35
C LEU A 209 -21.64 -31.53 -10.98
N PRO A 210 -22.54 -30.57 -10.69
CA PRO A 210 -22.40 -29.19 -11.15
C PRO A 210 -21.32 -28.50 -10.30
N GLY A 211 -20.15 -28.25 -10.88
CA GLY A 211 -19.03 -27.60 -10.19
C GLY A 211 -17.71 -27.51 -10.97
N ASP A 212 -17.58 -28.22 -12.09
CA ASP A 212 -16.31 -28.31 -12.86
C ASP A 212 -16.17 -27.26 -13.97
N SER A 213 -16.88 -26.14 -13.88
CA SER A 213 -16.69 -25.02 -14.82
C SER A 213 -15.58 -24.14 -14.25
N GLY A 214 -14.35 -24.34 -14.73
CA GLY A 214 -13.13 -23.62 -14.33
C GLY A 214 -13.12 -22.10 -14.61
N ASP A 215 -14.28 -21.45 -14.66
CA ASP A 215 -14.46 -20.01 -14.72
C ASP A 215 -14.65 -19.47 -13.30
N ALA A 216 -13.61 -19.55 -12.47
CA ALA A 216 -13.58 -18.70 -11.28
C ALA A 216 -13.43 -17.25 -11.77
N PRO A 217 -14.41 -16.35 -11.55
CA PRO A 217 -14.29 -14.97 -11.98
C PRO A 217 -13.12 -14.31 -11.24
N PHE A 218 -12.06 -13.93 -11.96
CA PHE A 218 -11.00 -13.10 -11.41
C PHE A 218 -11.53 -11.66 -11.26
N PRO A 219 -11.66 -11.13 -10.03
CA PRO A 219 -12.33 -9.85 -9.80
C PRO A 219 -11.54 -8.63 -10.29
N LEU A 220 -10.22 -8.73 -10.50
CA LEU A 220 -9.43 -7.62 -11.07
C LEU A 220 -9.58 -7.47 -12.59
N ALA A 221 -9.64 -8.59 -13.31
CA ALA A 221 -9.75 -8.57 -14.78
C ALA A 221 -11.06 -7.94 -15.28
N SER A 222 -12.10 -7.93 -14.44
CA SER A 222 -13.42 -7.38 -14.79
C SER A 222 -13.55 -5.87 -14.54
N ARG A 223 -12.69 -5.26 -13.71
CA ARG A 223 -12.69 -3.81 -13.46
C ARG A 223 -11.86 -3.00 -14.45
N SER A 224 -10.90 -3.63 -15.13
CA SER A 224 -10.09 -2.99 -16.17
C SER A 224 -10.86 -2.82 -17.50
N ALA A 225 -11.86 -1.93 -17.51
CA ALA A 225 -12.75 -1.68 -18.64
C ALA A 225 -12.09 -0.99 -19.85
N SER A 226 -10.79 -0.65 -19.80
CA SER A 226 -10.09 0.11 -20.86
C SER A 226 -9.08 -0.69 -21.68
N GLY A 227 -9.00 -2.01 -21.49
CA GLY A 227 -8.12 -2.89 -22.24
C GLY A 227 -7.71 -4.06 -21.37
N SER A 228 -7.81 -5.28 -21.88
CA SER A 228 -7.34 -6.48 -21.18
C SER A 228 -5.83 -6.40 -21.00
N ALA A 229 -5.35 -5.71 -19.97
CA ALA A 229 -3.99 -5.85 -19.49
C ALA A 229 -3.83 -7.33 -19.15
N GLY A 230 -3.08 -8.06 -19.97
CA GLY A 230 -2.85 -9.49 -19.76
C GLY A 230 -2.10 -9.74 -18.45
N PHE A 231 -1.76 -10.99 -18.21
CA PHE A 231 -0.89 -11.39 -17.08
C PHE A 231 0.59 -11.44 -17.45
N ALA A 232 0.95 -10.84 -18.58
CA ALA A 232 2.28 -10.93 -19.16
C ALA A 232 2.66 -9.57 -19.78
N PRO A 233 3.96 -9.26 -19.82
CA PRO A 233 4.44 -8.03 -20.44
C PRO A 233 4.11 -8.03 -21.94
N SER A 234 3.86 -6.83 -22.48
CA SER A 234 3.76 -6.64 -23.93
C SER A 234 5.09 -6.16 -24.52
N ALA A 235 5.20 -6.12 -25.85
CA ALA A 235 6.36 -5.51 -26.52
C ALA A 235 6.53 -4.00 -26.20
N ALA A 236 5.50 -3.33 -25.65
CA ALA A 236 5.58 -1.93 -25.23
C ALA A 236 6.14 -1.73 -23.81
N THR A 237 6.48 -2.83 -23.12
CA THR A 237 7.05 -2.79 -21.76
C THR A 237 8.32 -1.96 -21.76
N SER A 238 8.39 -0.92 -20.93
CA SER A 238 9.49 0.06 -21.00
C SER A 238 9.95 0.58 -19.63
N GLY A 239 9.13 0.44 -18.58
CA GLY A 239 9.48 0.87 -17.23
C GLY A 239 10.42 -0.08 -16.48
N LEU A 240 10.55 -1.33 -16.93
CA LEU A 240 11.39 -2.35 -16.28
C LEU A 240 12.77 -2.46 -16.93
N SER A 241 13.79 -2.59 -16.08
CA SER A 241 15.18 -2.85 -16.47
C SER A 241 15.37 -4.28 -16.98
N ASP A 242 16.45 -4.51 -17.74
CA ASP A 242 16.80 -5.83 -18.24
C ASP A 242 17.06 -6.82 -17.10
N GLU A 243 17.66 -6.36 -16.01
CA GLU A 243 17.90 -7.19 -14.81
C GLU A 243 16.59 -7.59 -14.14
N GLN A 244 15.63 -6.66 -13.99
CA GLN A 244 14.31 -6.96 -13.44
C GLN A 244 13.54 -7.97 -14.29
N LEU A 245 13.55 -7.79 -15.62
CA LEU A 245 12.91 -8.72 -16.55
C LEU A 245 13.57 -10.10 -16.53
N SER A 246 14.90 -10.13 -16.47
CA SER A 246 15.69 -11.37 -16.37
C SER A 246 15.39 -12.13 -15.08
N THR A 247 15.42 -11.46 -13.93
CA THR A 247 15.05 -12.06 -12.64
C THR A 247 13.64 -12.64 -12.65
N LEU A 248 12.67 -11.92 -13.23
CA LEU A 248 11.29 -12.38 -13.28
C LEU A 248 11.11 -13.56 -14.25
N ALA A 249 11.77 -13.53 -15.41
CA ALA A 249 11.74 -14.64 -16.38
C ALA A 249 12.29 -15.94 -15.76
N LEU A 250 13.36 -15.82 -14.97
CA LEU A 250 13.96 -16.92 -14.21
C LEU A 250 13.00 -17.45 -13.14
N ALA A 251 12.41 -16.56 -12.32
CA ALA A 251 11.49 -16.96 -11.26
C ALA A 251 10.24 -17.68 -11.79
N GLU A 252 9.68 -17.22 -12.90
CA GLU A 252 8.55 -17.88 -13.58
C GLU A 252 8.96 -19.25 -14.16
N ASP A 253 10.19 -19.40 -14.67
CA ASP A 253 10.68 -20.70 -15.15
C ASP A 253 10.95 -21.69 -14.02
N GLU A 254 11.48 -21.21 -12.89
CA GLU A 254 11.61 -21.99 -11.65
C GLU A 254 10.25 -22.50 -11.16
N ALA A 255 9.24 -21.62 -11.17
CA ALA A 255 7.87 -21.99 -10.83
C ALA A 255 7.31 -23.05 -11.79
N ARG A 256 7.50 -22.87 -13.11
CA ARG A 256 7.14 -23.88 -14.12
C ARG A 256 7.75 -25.24 -13.78
N PHE A 257 9.06 -25.29 -13.51
CA PHE A 257 9.77 -26.54 -13.17
C PHE A 257 9.25 -27.19 -11.88
N ALA A 258 8.96 -26.40 -10.85
CA ALA A 258 8.38 -26.89 -9.61
C ALA A 258 7.00 -27.52 -9.85
N TYR A 259 6.13 -26.84 -10.59
CA TYR A 259 4.80 -27.36 -10.93
C TYR A 259 4.84 -28.60 -11.82
N GLU A 260 5.79 -28.70 -12.76
CA GLU A 260 6.03 -29.92 -13.53
C GLU A 260 6.38 -31.10 -12.60
N THR A 261 7.25 -30.85 -11.62
CA THR A 261 7.69 -31.84 -10.64
C THR A 261 6.54 -32.30 -9.75
N ILE A 262 5.72 -31.37 -9.26
CA ILE A 262 4.52 -31.68 -8.46
C ILE A 262 3.53 -32.48 -9.33
N ALA A 263 3.26 -32.05 -10.57
CA ALA A 263 2.33 -32.74 -11.48
C ALA A 263 2.74 -34.19 -11.77
N ALA A 264 4.04 -34.49 -11.76
CA ALA A 264 4.55 -35.84 -11.94
C ALA A 264 4.17 -36.79 -10.79
N LEU A 265 3.88 -36.25 -9.60
CA LEU A 265 3.51 -36.99 -8.39
C LEU A 265 1.99 -37.05 -8.16
N GLU A 266 1.23 -36.24 -8.88
CA GLU A 266 -0.23 -36.14 -8.75
C GLU A 266 -0.99 -36.93 -9.81
N PHE A 267 -2.30 -37.12 -9.58
CA PHE A 267 -3.17 -37.88 -10.47
C PHE A 267 -4.53 -37.19 -10.68
N GLY A 268 -5.25 -37.59 -11.73
CA GLY A 268 -6.62 -37.14 -11.99
C GLY A 268 -6.74 -35.63 -12.22
N SER A 269 -7.84 -35.04 -11.73
CA SER A 269 -8.14 -33.61 -11.89
C SER A 269 -7.11 -32.70 -11.22
N LEU A 270 -6.51 -33.13 -10.10
CA LEU A 270 -5.47 -32.36 -9.43
C LEU A 270 -4.25 -32.19 -10.33
N ARG A 271 -3.76 -33.28 -10.94
CA ARG A 271 -2.67 -33.22 -11.94
C ARG A 271 -2.98 -32.28 -13.10
N GLU A 272 -4.19 -32.34 -13.66
CA GLU A 272 -4.58 -31.46 -14.77
C GLU A 272 -4.57 -29.98 -14.36
N SER A 273 -5.05 -29.66 -13.16
CA SER A 273 -5.00 -28.29 -12.62
C SER A 273 -3.57 -27.78 -12.47
N ILE A 274 -2.67 -28.64 -12.00
CA ILE A 274 -1.25 -28.32 -11.79
C ILE A 274 -0.54 -28.16 -13.14
N LEU A 275 -0.83 -29.01 -14.12
CA LEU A 275 -0.33 -28.85 -15.50
C LEU A 275 -0.85 -27.59 -16.18
N ALA A 276 -2.07 -27.15 -15.86
CA ALA A 276 -2.57 -25.86 -16.33
C ALA A 276 -1.77 -24.70 -15.72
N ARG A 277 -1.49 -24.75 -14.42
CA ARG A 277 -0.67 -23.74 -13.75
C ARG A 277 0.77 -23.72 -14.26
N MET A 278 1.39 -24.89 -14.44
CA MET A 278 2.70 -25.06 -15.08
C MET A 278 2.77 -24.37 -16.46
N ARG A 279 1.75 -24.56 -17.31
CA ARG A 279 1.69 -23.95 -18.65
C ARG A 279 1.62 -22.42 -18.56
N LEU A 280 0.82 -21.89 -17.65
CA LEU A 280 0.71 -20.44 -17.43
C LEU A 280 2.07 -19.81 -17.06
N HIS A 281 2.80 -20.40 -16.12
CA HIS A 281 4.14 -19.92 -15.74
C HIS A 281 5.12 -20.00 -16.92
N GLY A 282 5.05 -21.06 -17.73
CA GLY A 282 5.83 -21.16 -18.96
C GLY A 282 5.53 -20.05 -19.97
N GLU A 283 4.25 -19.78 -20.23
CA GLU A 283 3.82 -18.71 -21.13
C GLU A 283 4.28 -17.33 -20.65
N ARG A 284 4.25 -17.07 -19.33
CA ARG A 284 4.77 -15.84 -18.72
C ARG A 284 6.28 -15.73 -18.85
N SER A 285 7.02 -16.78 -18.49
CA SER A 285 8.48 -16.85 -18.63
C SER A 285 8.93 -16.61 -20.08
N ASP A 286 8.28 -17.26 -21.05
CA ASP A 286 8.58 -17.09 -22.47
C ASP A 286 8.27 -15.66 -22.97
N SER A 287 7.20 -15.05 -22.48
CA SER A 287 6.85 -13.65 -22.79
C SER A 287 7.90 -12.67 -22.26
N LEU A 288 8.34 -12.86 -21.00
CA LEU A 288 9.39 -12.05 -20.38
C LEU A 288 10.73 -12.19 -21.12
N ALA A 289 11.14 -13.42 -21.45
CA ALA A 289 12.35 -13.68 -22.22
C ALA A 289 12.29 -13.05 -23.62
N THR A 290 11.13 -13.07 -24.28
CA THR A 290 10.91 -12.43 -25.58
C THR A 290 11.07 -10.91 -25.49
N VAL A 291 10.50 -10.28 -24.45
CA VAL A 291 10.67 -8.84 -24.21
C VAL A 291 12.14 -8.50 -23.92
N LEU A 292 12.81 -9.28 -23.08
CA LEU A 292 14.23 -9.10 -22.74
C LEU A 292 15.12 -9.15 -23.99
N ALA A 293 14.94 -10.17 -24.83
CA ALA A 293 15.68 -10.34 -26.09
C ALA A 293 15.39 -9.23 -27.12
N SER A 294 14.22 -8.58 -27.03
CA SER A 294 13.89 -7.45 -27.90
C SER A 294 14.55 -6.14 -27.47
N LYS A 295 14.86 -5.99 -26.17
CA LYS A 295 15.46 -4.79 -25.57
C LYS A 295 16.98 -4.82 -25.58
N SER A 296 17.56 -6.00 -25.40
CA SER A 296 18.98 -6.17 -25.11
C SER A 296 19.52 -7.47 -25.69
N ASP A 297 20.84 -7.52 -25.88
CA ASP A 297 21.58 -8.77 -26.14
C ASP A 297 21.87 -9.55 -24.84
N ALA A 298 21.12 -9.31 -23.76
CA ALA A 298 21.30 -10.03 -22.51
C ALA A 298 21.05 -11.53 -22.72
N ALA A 299 21.90 -12.36 -22.10
CA ALA A 299 21.70 -13.80 -22.13
C ALA A 299 20.41 -14.17 -21.39
N ASP A 300 19.68 -15.13 -21.93
CA ASP A 300 18.53 -15.74 -21.26
C ASP A 300 19.01 -16.43 -19.96
N PRO A 301 18.52 -16.00 -18.77
CA PRO A 301 18.99 -16.53 -17.49
C PRO A 301 18.49 -17.95 -17.21
N ARG A 302 17.51 -18.43 -17.98
CA ARG A 302 16.82 -19.70 -17.72
C ARG A 302 17.75 -20.89 -17.91
N THR A 303 17.56 -21.90 -17.07
CA THR A 303 18.36 -23.12 -17.07
C THR A 303 17.46 -24.35 -17.18
N PRO A 304 17.97 -25.48 -17.70
CA PRO A 304 17.15 -26.69 -17.83
C PRO A 304 16.87 -27.42 -16.51
N LEU A 305 17.53 -27.05 -15.40
CA LEU A 305 17.44 -27.74 -14.12
C LEU A 305 17.54 -26.75 -12.96
N TYR A 306 16.56 -26.83 -12.06
CA TYR A 306 16.50 -25.99 -10.86
C TYR A 306 16.58 -26.83 -9.59
N GLN A 307 17.16 -26.25 -8.55
CA GLN A 307 17.07 -26.81 -7.21
C GLN A 307 15.76 -26.35 -6.59
N LEU A 308 14.84 -27.28 -6.36
CA LEU A 308 13.64 -26.99 -5.58
C LEU A 308 14.04 -26.77 -4.12
N ARG A 309 13.46 -25.74 -3.49
CA ARG A 309 13.60 -25.48 -2.05
C ARG A 309 13.23 -26.73 -1.27
N ASP A 310 13.88 -26.95 -0.13
CA ASP A 310 13.90 -28.15 0.74
C ASP A 310 12.54 -28.84 0.99
N ALA A 311 11.90 -29.32 -0.06
CA ALA A 311 10.58 -29.91 -0.06
C ALA A 311 10.75 -31.43 -0.02
N ASN A 312 10.14 -32.05 0.97
CA ASN A 312 9.96 -33.50 0.98
C ASN A 312 8.86 -33.87 -0.02
N LEU A 313 9.16 -33.83 -1.32
CA LEU A 313 8.16 -33.98 -2.38
C LEU A 313 7.24 -35.21 -2.30
N PRO A 314 7.64 -36.37 -1.75
CA PRO A 314 6.70 -37.48 -1.53
C PRO A 314 5.53 -37.14 -0.59
N ASP A 315 5.74 -36.21 0.34
CA ASP A 315 4.72 -35.76 1.29
C ASP A 315 3.79 -34.69 0.67
N PRO A 316 2.46 -34.91 0.62
CA PRO A 316 1.51 -33.95 0.04
C PRO A 316 1.55 -32.58 0.70
N ASP A 317 1.63 -32.51 2.03
CA ASP A 317 1.65 -31.25 2.77
C ASP A 317 2.89 -30.41 2.41
N SER A 318 4.03 -31.07 2.18
CA SER A 318 5.26 -30.44 1.69
C SER A 318 5.12 -29.90 0.26
N ARG A 319 4.29 -30.51 -0.60
CA ARG A 319 4.00 -29.99 -1.95
C ARG A 319 3.09 -28.78 -1.89
N ASP A 320 2.05 -28.81 -1.06
CA ASP A 320 1.17 -27.67 -0.83
C ASP A 320 1.95 -26.48 -0.22
N ALA A 321 2.87 -26.73 0.71
CA ALA A 321 3.75 -25.70 1.26
C ALA A 321 4.69 -25.11 0.19
N LEU A 322 5.27 -25.95 -0.68
CA LEU A 322 6.12 -25.49 -1.79
C LEU A 322 5.32 -24.62 -2.76
N GLU A 323 4.13 -25.08 -3.19
CA GLU A 323 3.23 -24.34 -4.08
C GLU A 323 2.91 -22.95 -3.50
N ARG A 324 2.42 -22.92 -2.25
CA ARG A 324 2.11 -21.65 -1.57
C ARG A 324 3.31 -20.72 -1.51
N SER A 325 4.50 -21.24 -1.19
CA SER A 325 5.71 -20.41 -1.08
C SER A 325 6.15 -19.81 -2.42
N ILE A 326 6.03 -20.55 -3.52
CA ILE A 326 6.37 -20.07 -4.87
C ILE A 326 5.44 -18.93 -5.26
N GLU A 327 4.15 -19.10 -5.00
CA GLU A 327 3.13 -18.14 -5.40
C GLU A 327 3.15 -16.87 -4.55
N ILE A 328 3.45 -16.96 -3.25
CA ILE A 328 3.71 -15.77 -2.41
C ILE A 328 4.93 -15.02 -2.93
N ASP A 329 6.05 -15.71 -3.17
CA ASP A 329 7.29 -15.07 -3.64
C ASP A 329 7.12 -14.40 -5.01
N LEU A 330 6.39 -15.04 -5.94
CA LEU A 330 6.05 -14.42 -7.22
C LEU A 330 5.15 -13.20 -7.02
N GLY A 331 4.14 -13.29 -6.15
CA GLY A 331 3.28 -12.16 -5.78
C GLY A 331 4.10 -10.98 -5.25
N ASP A 332 5.06 -11.24 -4.38
CA ASP A 332 5.99 -10.25 -3.81
C ASP A 332 6.90 -9.64 -4.88
N HIS A 333 7.46 -10.46 -5.79
CA HIS A 333 8.28 -9.98 -6.89
C HIS A 333 7.49 -9.05 -7.83
N TYR A 334 6.28 -9.44 -8.22
CA TYR A 334 5.42 -8.59 -9.07
C TYR A 334 5.03 -7.29 -8.38
N ALA A 335 4.63 -7.35 -7.11
CA ALA A 335 4.24 -6.17 -6.35
C ALA A 335 5.43 -5.21 -6.14
N ALA A 336 6.62 -5.72 -5.87
CA ALA A 336 7.83 -4.90 -5.73
C ALA A 336 8.20 -4.16 -7.02
N LEU A 337 7.95 -4.77 -8.19
CA LEU A 337 8.21 -4.13 -9.49
C LEU A 337 7.25 -2.98 -9.82
N LEU A 338 6.17 -2.78 -9.04
CA LEU A 338 5.29 -1.61 -9.22
C LEU A 338 6.00 -0.30 -8.87
N ASP A 339 7.05 -0.36 -8.04
CA ASP A 339 7.94 0.77 -7.77
C ASP A 339 8.77 1.09 -9.02
N GLY A 340 8.56 2.28 -9.59
CA GLY A 340 9.19 2.71 -10.84
C GLY A 340 8.53 2.16 -12.12
N ALA A 341 7.49 1.32 -12.04
CA ALA A 341 6.78 0.85 -13.22
C ALA A 341 6.06 1.97 -13.96
N SER A 342 6.10 1.91 -15.30
CA SER A 342 5.26 2.76 -16.14
C SER A 342 3.78 2.42 -15.92
N THR A 343 2.86 3.35 -16.23
CA THR A 343 1.41 3.08 -16.13
C THR A 343 0.98 1.89 -17.01
N ALA A 344 1.63 1.70 -18.16
CA ALA A 344 1.36 0.56 -19.04
C ALA A 344 1.82 -0.77 -18.42
N ASP A 345 2.91 -0.75 -17.66
CA ASP A 345 3.46 -1.94 -17.02
C ASP A 345 2.74 -2.29 -15.71
N ALA A 346 2.33 -1.27 -14.96
CA ALA A 346 1.65 -1.43 -13.67
C ALA A 346 0.41 -2.34 -13.76
N ALA A 347 -0.36 -2.24 -14.85
CA ALA A 347 -1.59 -3.01 -15.00
C ALA A 347 -1.35 -4.53 -15.06
N TRP A 348 -0.39 -4.98 -15.88
CA TRP A 348 -0.11 -6.42 -15.98
C TRP A 348 0.65 -6.94 -14.75
N LEU A 349 1.49 -6.11 -14.12
CA LEU A 349 2.16 -6.42 -12.85
C LEU A 349 1.15 -6.62 -11.71
N LEU A 350 0.16 -5.73 -11.56
CA LEU A 350 -0.92 -5.87 -10.58
C LEU A 350 -1.73 -7.16 -10.80
N ASN A 351 -2.09 -7.45 -12.05
CA ASN A 351 -2.83 -8.66 -12.40
C ASN A 351 -2.02 -9.93 -12.09
N ALA A 352 -0.71 -9.93 -12.40
CA ALA A 352 0.17 -11.06 -12.10
C ALA A 352 0.39 -11.23 -10.59
N ALA A 353 0.62 -10.14 -9.85
CA ALA A 353 0.74 -10.17 -8.39
C ALA A 353 -0.53 -10.76 -7.74
N PHE A 354 -1.69 -10.23 -8.13
CA PHE A 354 -2.97 -10.70 -7.61
C PHE A 354 -3.22 -12.17 -7.94
N ASP A 355 -2.96 -12.60 -9.17
CA ASP A 355 -3.14 -14.01 -9.58
C ASP A 355 -2.25 -14.95 -8.75
N SER A 356 -0.99 -14.59 -8.50
CA SER A 356 -0.08 -15.40 -7.68
C SER A 356 -0.57 -15.49 -6.23
N TYR A 357 -0.90 -14.37 -5.56
CA TYR A 357 -1.50 -14.43 -4.22
C TYR A 357 -2.84 -15.17 -4.19
N ALA A 358 -3.67 -14.99 -5.22
CA ALA A 358 -4.94 -15.70 -5.37
C ALA A 358 -4.74 -17.20 -5.48
N ARG A 359 -3.68 -17.65 -6.15
CA ARG A 359 -3.29 -19.07 -6.19
C ARG A 359 -2.80 -19.54 -4.83
N ALA A 360 -1.89 -18.82 -4.18
CA ALA A 360 -1.39 -19.15 -2.84
C ALA A 360 -2.53 -19.33 -1.82
N MET A 361 -3.52 -18.42 -1.86
CA MET A 361 -4.72 -18.47 -1.02
C MET A 361 -5.61 -19.70 -1.25
N ALA A 362 -5.52 -20.33 -2.42
CA ALA A 362 -6.28 -21.54 -2.73
C ALA A 362 -5.59 -22.81 -2.19
N THR A 363 -4.34 -22.72 -1.76
CA THR A 363 -3.53 -23.86 -1.33
C THR A 363 -3.74 -24.18 0.17
N PRO A 364 -3.91 -25.46 0.57
CA PRO A 364 -4.17 -25.84 1.95
C PRO A 364 -3.11 -25.35 2.95
N GLY A 365 -3.54 -24.70 4.03
CA GLY A 365 -2.65 -24.14 5.05
C GLY A 365 -2.31 -22.66 4.88
N PHE A 366 -2.85 -21.99 3.86
CA PHE A 366 -2.81 -20.54 3.75
C PHE A 366 -3.64 -19.87 4.86
N THR A 367 -3.14 -18.76 5.39
CA THR A 367 -3.79 -17.93 6.40
C THR A 367 -3.74 -16.46 6.02
N THR A 368 -4.61 -15.61 6.59
CA THR A 368 -4.56 -14.15 6.33
C THR A 368 -3.26 -13.50 6.80
N ALA A 369 -2.46 -14.16 7.65
CA ALA A 369 -1.15 -13.67 8.06
C ALA A 369 -0.09 -13.83 6.95
N ASP A 370 -0.36 -14.67 5.95
CA ASP A 370 0.51 -14.85 4.78
C ASP A 370 0.30 -13.75 3.72
N LEU A 371 -0.76 -12.93 3.86
CA LEU A 371 -0.94 -11.76 3.01
C LEU A 371 -0.04 -10.62 3.51
N PRO A 372 0.86 -10.08 2.67
CA PRO A 372 1.66 -8.93 3.07
C PRO A 372 0.78 -7.70 3.23
N THR A 373 0.96 -6.98 4.33
CA THR A 373 0.41 -5.63 4.47
C THR A 373 1.19 -4.70 3.56
N LEU A 374 0.50 -4.00 2.65
CA LEU A 374 1.11 -3.15 1.63
C LEU A 374 2.09 -3.92 0.71
N PRO A 375 1.60 -4.85 -0.13
CA PRO A 375 2.44 -5.62 -1.03
C PRO A 375 3.37 -4.73 -1.87
N GLY A 376 4.66 -5.09 -1.93
CA GLY A 376 5.70 -4.34 -2.63
C GLY A 376 6.41 -3.28 -1.78
N LEU A 377 5.77 -2.72 -0.75
CA LEU A 377 6.40 -1.74 0.14
C LEU A 377 7.32 -2.43 1.15
N ARG A 378 8.63 -2.37 0.91
CA ARG A 378 9.61 -2.86 1.88
C ARG A 378 9.66 -1.91 3.08
N VAL A 379 9.11 -2.32 4.22
CA VAL A 379 9.08 -1.58 5.51
C VAL A 379 10.49 -1.48 6.15
N GLY A 380 11.56 -1.35 5.36
CA GLY A 380 12.93 -1.53 5.84
C GLY A 380 14.00 -0.91 4.94
N ALA A 381 14.13 0.43 5.00
CA ALA A 381 15.39 1.14 4.70
C ALA A 381 15.43 2.58 5.27
N ALA A 382 14.29 3.20 5.57
CA ALA A 382 14.23 4.62 5.95
C ALA A 382 14.85 4.98 7.32
N THR A 383 15.18 4.01 8.18
CA THR A 383 15.64 4.30 9.56
C THR A 383 17.15 4.37 9.77
N SER A 384 18.00 4.11 8.76
CA SER A 384 19.46 4.12 8.95
C SER A 384 20.16 5.45 8.59
N SER A 385 19.49 6.41 7.95
CA SER A 385 20.14 7.66 7.48
C SER A 385 19.89 8.90 8.35
N ALA A 386 19.09 8.82 9.42
CA ALA A 386 18.76 9.97 10.27
C ALA A 386 19.60 10.08 11.57
N SER A 387 20.73 9.38 11.67
CA SER A 387 21.75 9.69 12.69
C SER A 387 22.76 10.69 12.12
N ALA A 388 22.25 11.86 11.70
CA ALA A 388 23.10 13.03 11.55
C ALA A 388 23.49 13.48 12.95
N THR A 389 24.64 12.98 13.42
CA THR A 389 25.32 13.47 14.61
C THR A 389 25.30 15.00 14.57
N PRO A 390 24.69 15.71 15.54
CA PRO A 390 24.84 17.15 15.62
C PRO A 390 26.33 17.43 15.73
N SER A 391 26.87 18.15 14.74
CA SER A 391 28.25 18.59 14.68
C SER A 391 28.55 19.43 15.93
N ALA A 392 29.07 18.76 16.96
CA ALA A 392 29.59 19.41 18.14
C ALA A 392 30.85 20.17 17.74
N ALA A 393 30.85 21.47 18.04
CA ALA A 393 31.97 22.36 17.83
C ALA A 393 33.30 21.79 18.39
N PRO A 394 34.45 22.08 17.76
CA PRO A 394 35.74 21.54 18.18
C PRO A 394 36.14 22.14 19.54
N SER A 395 36.03 21.33 20.60
CA SER A 395 36.70 21.59 21.88
C SER A 395 38.10 21.02 21.84
N ALA A 396 39.06 21.90 22.10
CA ALA A 396 40.48 21.60 22.13
C ALA A 396 40.89 20.73 23.33
N SER A 397 42.03 20.05 23.14
CA SER A 397 43.01 19.63 24.16
C SER A 397 42.78 18.31 24.90
N SER A 398 43.57 17.27 24.56
CA SER A 398 44.77 16.85 25.34
C SER A 398 45.24 15.44 24.95
N PRO A 399 46.56 15.17 24.87
CA PRO A 399 47.09 13.82 24.72
C PRO A 399 47.26 13.15 26.09
N SER A 400 46.84 11.90 26.23
CA SER A 400 47.23 11.06 27.36
C SER A 400 47.65 9.68 26.87
N SER A 401 48.96 9.49 26.96
CA SER A 401 49.68 8.23 26.88
C SER A 401 49.11 7.21 27.85
N SER A 402 48.92 5.96 27.42
CA SER A 402 48.99 4.80 28.31
C SER A 402 49.31 3.54 27.52
N SER A 403 50.52 3.07 27.78
CA SER A 403 51.13 1.81 27.39
C SER A 403 50.48 0.65 28.15
N VAL A 404 50.14 -0.46 27.49
CA VAL A 404 49.87 -1.76 28.14
C VAL A 404 50.32 -2.90 27.20
N PRO A 405 50.83 -4.04 27.73
CA PRO A 405 51.87 -4.83 27.11
C PRO A 405 51.39 -6.13 26.46
N THR A 406 52.28 -6.65 25.61
CA THR A 406 52.33 -8.00 25.07
C THR A 406 52.35 -9.07 26.17
N PRO A 407 51.58 -10.18 26.06
CA PRO A 407 51.93 -11.43 26.69
C PRO A 407 52.53 -12.41 25.68
N ALA A 408 53.52 -13.14 26.19
CA ALA A 408 54.41 -14.06 25.50
C ALA A 408 53.77 -15.44 25.24
N SER A 409 54.40 -16.13 24.29
CA SER A 409 54.24 -17.53 23.93
C SER A 409 54.48 -18.52 25.07
N SER A 410 53.71 -19.60 25.09
CA SER A 410 53.99 -20.95 25.63
C SER A 410 52.89 -21.85 25.06
N SER A 411 53.05 -23.07 24.53
CA SER A 411 54.13 -24.02 24.28
C SER A 411 53.61 -25.00 23.23
#